data_AF-A0A502XXP1-F1
#
_entry.id   AF-A0A502XXP1-F1
#
_cell.length_a   1.000
_cell.length_b   1.000
_cell.length_c   1.000
_cell.angle_alpha   90.00
_cell.angle_beta   90.00
_cell.angle_gamma   90.00
#
_symmetry.space_group_name_H-M   'P 1'
#
loop_
_entity.id
_entity.type
_entity.pdbx_description
1 polymer ?
#
loop_
_entity_poly.entity_id
_entity_poly.type
_entity_poly.pdbx_seq_one_letter_code
_entity_poly.pdbx_strand_id
1 'polypeptide(L)'
;MKKSLLLLGLVIALAGCETASPSHEKVDIKSLPEYQEHMGCLAGQAARYSKVPGSALELGIIGSSACNSTRANLFSALERVESRAYAQGYIGASEREEPKILAAAIIKRRGY
;
A
#
# COMPACT_ATOMS: atom_id res chain seq x y z
N MET A 1 -50.04 18.06 50.70
CA MET A 1 -49.55 18.57 49.40
C MET A 1 -48.60 19.73 49.65
N LYS A 2 -47.28 19.54 49.50
CA LYS A 2 -46.29 20.60 49.26
C LYS A 2 -44.98 19.92 48.86
N LYS A 3 -44.67 19.99 47.57
CA LYS A 3 -43.43 19.54 46.96
C LYS A 3 -42.40 20.65 47.18
N SER A 4 -41.33 20.37 47.91
CA SER A 4 -40.12 21.19 47.88
C SER A 4 -39.00 20.32 47.32
N LEU A 5 -38.78 20.53 46.03
CA LEU A 5 -37.80 19.88 45.17
C LEU A 5 -36.40 20.30 45.63
N LEU A 6 -35.68 19.35 46.22
CA LEU A 6 -34.29 19.49 46.65
C LEU A 6 -33.36 18.97 45.55
N LEU A 7 -32.37 19.81 45.24
CA LEU A 7 -31.02 19.52 44.75
C LEU A 7 -30.87 18.97 43.32
N LEU A 8 -30.23 19.70 42.40
CA LEU A 8 -28.80 20.01 42.26
C LEU A 8 -28.07 18.94 41.43
N GLY A 9 -27.63 19.35 40.24
CA GLY A 9 -26.44 18.80 39.58
C GLY A 9 -26.58 17.44 38.91
N LEU A 10 -26.97 17.43 37.63
CA LEU A 10 -26.64 16.33 36.71
C LEU A 10 -26.00 16.93 35.45
N VAL A 11 -24.76 17.40 35.60
CA VAL A 11 -23.83 17.60 34.49
C VAL A 11 -22.81 16.45 34.59
N ILE A 12 -22.29 16.02 33.45
CA ILE A 12 -21.14 15.12 33.26
C ILE A 12 -21.50 13.63 33.19
N ALA A 13 -21.96 13.19 32.02
CA ALA A 13 -21.70 11.84 31.53
C ALA A 13 -21.55 11.79 29.99
N LEU A 14 -20.98 12.83 29.38
CA LEU A 14 -20.34 12.75 28.05
C LEU A 14 -18.85 12.38 28.19
N ALA A 15 -18.48 11.69 29.26
CA ALA A 15 -17.15 11.14 29.43
C ALA A 15 -17.02 9.90 28.53
N GLY A 16 -16.33 10.08 27.41
CA GLY A 16 -15.62 8.99 26.74
C GLY A 16 -16.47 8.10 25.84
N CYS A 17 -17.00 8.66 24.75
CA CYS A 17 -16.93 7.92 23.49
C CYS A 17 -15.48 8.03 22.99
N GLU A 18 -14.53 7.51 23.77
CA GLU A 18 -13.23 7.14 23.23
C GLU A 18 -13.55 5.99 22.29
N THR A 19 -13.79 6.33 21.03
CA THR A 19 -13.72 5.36 19.97
C THR A 19 -12.28 4.91 20.02
N ALA A 20 -12.02 3.83 20.75
CA ALA A 20 -10.77 3.12 20.74
C ALA A 20 -10.54 2.83 19.27
N SER A 21 -9.71 3.67 18.64
CA SER A 21 -9.25 3.41 17.29
C SER A 21 -8.61 2.05 17.41
N PRO A 22 -9.10 1.01 16.72
CA PRO A 22 -8.42 -0.27 16.76
C PRO A 22 -6.99 0.05 16.37
N SER A 23 -6.05 -0.24 17.27
CA SER A 23 -4.64 -0.18 16.93
C SER A 23 -4.46 -1.26 15.88
N HIS A 24 -4.63 -0.90 14.61
CA HIS A 24 -4.20 -1.71 13.51
C HIS A 24 -2.69 -1.89 13.74
N GLU A 25 -2.32 -3.08 14.19
CA GLU A 25 -0.93 -3.50 14.24
C GLU A 25 -0.40 -3.31 12.82
N LYS A 26 0.46 -2.30 12.62
CA LYS A 26 0.95 -1.93 11.29
C LYS A 26 1.63 -3.16 10.69
N VAL A 27 1.02 -3.73 9.67
CA VAL A 27 1.58 -4.90 9.00
C VAL A 27 2.75 -4.43 8.15
N ASP A 28 3.93 -5.02 8.35
CA ASP A 28 5.04 -4.79 7.43
C ASP A 28 4.66 -5.39 6.08
N ILE A 29 4.46 -4.53 5.08
CA ILE A 29 4.10 -4.92 3.71
C ILE A 29 5.09 -5.96 3.16
N LYS A 30 6.37 -5.90 3.55
CA LYS A 30 7.40 -6.83 3.08
C LYS A 30 7.19 -8.26 3.56
N SER A 31 6.43 -8.44 4.63
CA SER A 31 6.05 -9.75 5.17
C SER A 31 4.93 -10.44 4.37
N LEU A 32 4.20 -9.70 3.52
CA LEU A 32 3.13 -10.26 2.70
C LEU A 32 3.72 -11.12 1.56
N PRO A 33 3.20 -12.33 1.33
CA PRO A 33 3.63 -13.16 0.20
C PRO A 33 3.37 -12.47 -1.14
N GLU A 34 2.26 -11.73 -1.28
CA GLU A 34 1.91 -10.99 -2.49
C GLU A 34 2.93 -9.87 -2.79
N TYR A 35 3.57 -9.30 -1.76
CA TYR A 35 4.65 -8.33 -1.96
C TYR A 35 5.87 -9.02 -2.58
N GLN A 36 6.24 -10.20 -2.08
CA GLN A 36 7.36 -10.98 -2.64
C GLN A 36 7.07 -11.42 -4.08
N GLU A 37 5.85 -11.86 -4.37
CA GLU A 37 5.43 -12.20 -5.73
C GLU A 37 5.51 -11.00 -6.68
N HIS A 38 5.04 -9.84 -6.22
CA HIS A 38 5.08 -8.62 -7.03
C HIS A 38 6.52 -8.15 -7.28
N MET A 39 7.36 -8.11 -6.25
CA MET A 39 8.78 -7.79 -6.39
C MET A 39 9.52 -8.80 -7.26
N GLY A 40 9.17 -10.09 -7.17
CA GLY A 40 9.69 -11.15 -8.03
C GLY A 40 9.32 -10.93 -9.49
N CYS A 41 8.08 -10.52 -9.77
CA CYS A 41 7.66 -10.14 -11.12
C CYS A 41 8.51 -8.98 -11.66
N LEU A 42 8.64 -7.89 -10.91
CA LEU A 42 9.43 -6.72 -11.31
C LEU A 42 10.90 -7.09 -11.58
N ALA A 43 11.51 -7.89 -10.70
CA ALA A 43 12.88 -8.36 -10.87
C ALA A 43 13.04 -9.24 -12.13
N GLY A 44 12.06 -10.11 -12.39
CA GLY A 44 11.99 -10.93 -13.60
C GLY A 44 11.86 -10.10 -14.88
N GLN A 45 11.00 -9.08 -14.87
CA GLN A 45 10.84 -8.16 -15.98
C GLN A 45 12.10 -7.33 -16.22
N ALA A 46 12.75 -6.83 -15.17
CA ALA A 46 14.04 -6.13 -15.29
C ALA A 46 15.12 -7.03 -15.94
N ALA A 47 15.18 -8.31 -15.57
CA ALA A 47 16.12 -9.26 -16.15
C ALA A 47 15.81 -9.62 -17.61
N ARG A 48 14.52 -9.66 -17.98
CA ARG A 48 14.08 -9.87 -19.37
C ARG A 48 14.42 -8.66 -20.23
N TYR A 49 14.01 -7.46 -19.80
CA TYR A 49 14.16 -6.24 -20.59
C TYR A 49 15.58 -5.65 -20.57
N SER A 50 16.46 -6.06 -19.66
CA SER A 50 17.88 -5.65 -19.72
C SER A 50 18.58 -6.08 -21.02
N LYS A 51 18.08 -7.14 -21.67
CA LYS A 51 18.62 -7.68 -22.92
C LYS A 51 17.98 -7.09 -24.18
N VAL A 52 16.90 -6.32 -24.03
CA VAL A 52 16.13 -5.76 -25.13
C VAL A 52 16.70 -4.38 -25.47
N PRO A 53 16.96 -4.03 -26.75
CA PRO A 53 17.37 -2.68 -27.12
C PRO A 53 16.22 -1.68 -26.89
N GLY A 54 16.56 -0.44 -26.53
CA GLY A 54 15.58 0.63 -26.32
C GLY A 54 15.78 1.42 -25.03
N SER A 55 14.95 2.46 -24.87
CA SER A 55 14.96 3.32 -23.70
C SER A 55 14.61 2.53 -22.45
N ALA A 56 15.45 2.61 -21.41
CA ALA A 56 15.20 1.93 -20.15
C ALA A 56 13.89 2.41 -19.51
N LEU A 57 13.51 3.67 -19.71
CA LEU A 57 12.26 4.21 -19.17
C LEU A 57 11.03 3.62 -19.88
N GLU A 58 11.06 3.50 -21.20
CA GLU A 58 9.97 2.87 -21.98
C GLU A 58 9.82 1.39 -21.59
N LEU A 59 10.94 0.68 -21.49
CA LEU A 59 10.95 -0.71 -21.03
C LEU A 59 10.53 -0.84 -19.56
N GLY A 60 10.81 0.19 -18.74
CA GLY A 60 10.32 0.34 -17.38
C GLY A 60 8.79 0.37 -17.31
N ILE A 61 8.16 1.19 -18.15
CA ILE A 61 6.70 1.30 -18.25
C ILE A 61 6.08 -0.02 -18.72
N ILE A 62 6.63 -0.63 -19.77
CA ILE A 62 6.14 -1.90 -20.30
C ILE A 62 6.31 -3.02 -19.27
N GLY A 63 7.49 -3.12 -18.65
CA GLY A 63 7.80 -4.16 -17.67
C GLY A 63 6.98 -4.06 -16.39
N SER A 64 6.80 -2.85 -15.84
CA SER A 64 5.92 -2.65 -14.68
C SER A 64 4.45 -2.97 -15.01
N SER A 65 3.97 -2.61 -16.21
CA SER A 65 2.60 -2.94 -16.65
C SER A 65 2.36 -4.45 -16.78
N ALA A 66 3.39 -5.21 -17.15
CA ALA A 66 3.30 -6.67 -17.18
C ALA A 66 3.12 -7.31 -15.78
N CYS A 67 3.35 -6.55 -14.70
CA CYS A 67 3.15 -6.98 -13.31
C CYS A 67 1.84 -6.47 -12.70
N ASN A 68 0.90 -5.96 -13.50
CA ASN A 68 -0.40 -5.47 -13.01
C ASN A 68 -1.20 -6.52 -12.24
N SER A 69 -1.13 -7.80 -12.63
CA SER A 69 -1.84 -8.88 -11.95
C SER A 69 -1.32 -9.11 -10.53
N THR A 70 0.01 -9.16 -10.33
CA THR A 70 0.60 -9.30 -8.99
C THR A 70 0.41 -8.02 -8.16
N ARG A 71 0.37 -6.84 -8.81
CA ARG A 71 0.01 -5.58 -8.15
C ARG A 71 -1.43 -5.60 -7.64
N ALA A 72 -2.37 -6.12 -8.43
CA ALA A 72 -3.76 -6.28 -8.00
C ALA A 72 -3.91 -7.28 -6.83
N ASN A 73 -3.14 -8.37 -6.84
CA ASN A 73 -3.12 -9.29 -5.71
C ASN A 73 -2.58 -8.62 -4.43
N LEU A 74 -1.50 -7.84 -4.55
CA LEU A 74 -0.95 -7.06 -3.44
C LEU A 74 -1.96 -6.02 -2.93
N PHE A 75 -2.71 -5.36 -3.81
CA PHE A 75 -3.82 -4.49 -3.43
C PHE A 75 -4.84 -5.23 -2.55
N SER A 76 -5.32 -6.40 -3.01
CA SER A 76 -6.29 -7.20 -2.28
C SER A 76 -5.73 -7.76 -0.96
N ALA A 77 -4.42 -7.99 -0.86
CA ALA A 77 -3.77 -8.33 0.39
C ALA A 77 -3.76 -7.15 1.36
N LEU A 78 -3.34 -5.97 0.89
CA LEU A 78 -3.31 -4.74 1.68
C LEU A 78 -4.71 -4.30 2.14
N GLU A 79 -5.75 -4.46 1.30
CA GLU A 79 -7.13 -4.17 1.70
C GLU A 79 -7.63 -5.11 2.82
N ARG A 80 -7.09 -6.34 2.91
CA ARG A 80 -7.45 -7.31 3.96
C ARG A 80 -6.75 -7.02 5.29
N VAL A 81 -5.51 -6.55 5.27
CA VAL A 81 -4.68 -6.36 6.48
C VAL A 81 -4.66 -4.92 6.99
N GLU A 82 -4.88 -3.95 6.10
CA GLU A 82 -4.92 -2.52 6.37
C GLU A 82 -6.27 -1.93 5.90
N SER A 83 -6.37 -0.62 5.75
CA SER A 83 -7.54 0.02 5.16
C SER A 83 -7.49 0.03 3.63
N ARG A 84 -8.66 0.01 2.98
CA ARG A 84 -8.79 0.25 1.53
C ARG A 84 -8.12 1.56 1.10
N ALA A 85 -8.22 2.62 1.89
CA ALA A 85 -7.59 3.90 1.61
C ALA A 85 -6.06 3.79 1.58
N TYR A 86 -5.49 3.02 2.52
CA TYR A 86 -4.07 2.72 2.55
C TYR A 86 -3.65 1.92 1.30
N ALA A 87 -4.39 0.86 0.97
CA ALA A 87 -4.12 0.03 -0.20
C ALA A 87 -4.14 0.85 -1.50
N GLN A 88 -5.13 1.75 -1.67
CA GLN A 88 -5.21 2.66 -2.82
C GLN A 88 -4.02 3.62 -2.89
N GLY A 89 -3.64 4.22 -1.76
CA GLY A 89 -2.50 5.13 -1.69
C GLY A 89 -1.18 4.43 -2.04
N TYR A 90 -0.99 3.21 -1.52
CA TYR A 90 0.18 2.40 -1.79
C TYR A 90 0.30 2.05 -3.28
N ILE A 91 -0.77 1.51 -3.87
CA ILE A 91 -0.77 1.07 -5.27
C ILE A 91 -0.67 2.26 -6.22
N GLY A 92 -1.35 3.37 -5.93
CA GLY A 92 -1.20 4.59 -6.74
C GLY A 92 0.21 5.20 -6.66
N ALA A 93 0.94 5.00 -5.57
CA ALA A 93 2.37 5.34 -5.52
C ALA A 93 3.21 4.32 -6.32
N SER A 94 2.93 3.03 -6.17
CA SER A 94 3.70 1.98 -6.83
C SER A 94 3.57 2.05 -8.36
N GLU A 95 2.38 2.32 -8.90
CA GLU A 95 2.16 2.55 -10.34
C GLU A 95 3.00 3.68 -10.94
N ARG A 96 3.28 4.73 -10.15
CA ARG A 96 4.08 5.89 -10.59
C ARG A 96 5.58 5.65 -10.46
N GLU A 97 5.99 4.89 -9.45
CA GLU A 97 7.40 4.71 -9.11
C GLU A 97 8.01 3.44 -9.71
N GLU A 98 7.23 2.36 -9.85
CA GLU A 98 7.69 1.10 -10.41
C GLU A 98 8.32 1.23 -11.80
N PRO A 99 7.78 2.02 -12.76
CA PRO A 99 8.43 2.21 -14.05
C PRO A 99 9.87 2.74 -13.92
N LYS A 100 10.09 3.69 -13.00
CA LYS A 100 11.40 4.31 -12.75
C LYS A 100 12.34 3.34 -12.05
N ILE A 101 11.85 2.63 -11.04
CA ILE A 101 12.60 1.60 -10.31
C ILE A 101 13.05 0.50 -11.27
N LEU A 102 12.14 0.04 -12.14
CA LEU A 102 12.42 -1.00 -13.11
C LEU A 102 13.39 -0.51 -14.19
N ALA A 103 13.24 0.72 -14.68
CA ALA A 103 14.19 1.35 -15.59
C ALA A 103 15.61 1.42 -14.98
N ALA A 104 15.73 1.86 -13.73
CA ALA A 104 17.00 1.89 -13.01
C ALA A 104 17.60 0.48 -12.85
N ALA A 105 16.77 -0.54 -12.57
CA ALA A 105 17.21 -1.93 -12.50
C ALA A 105 17.70 -2.47 -13.85
N ILE A 106 17.03 -2.10 -14.95
CA ILE A 106 17.46 -2.42 -16.33
C ILE A 106 18.83 -1.80 -16.62
N ILE A 107 19.00 -0.51 -16.34
CA ILE A 107 20.27 0.23 -16.53
C ILE A 107 21.40 -0.45 -15.77
N LYS A 108 21.19 -0.69 -14.47
CA LYS A 108 22.16 -1.37 -13.60
C LYS A 108 22.55 -2.75 -14.14
N ARG A 109 21.59 -3.53 -14.64
CA ARG A 109 21.85 -4.87 -15.21
C ARG A 109 22.60 -4.82 -16.53
N ARG A 110 22.49 -3.73 -17.29
CA ARG A 110 23.24 -3.52 -18.53
C ARG A 110 24.70 -3.10 -18.26
N GLY A 111 25.05 -2.75 -17.02
CA GLY A 111 26.41 -2.35 -16.64
C GLY A 111 26.69 -0.85 -16.78
N TYR A 112 25.64 -0.02 -16.75
CA TYR A 112 25.74 1.44 -16.65
C TYR A 112 25.66 1.91 -15.20
#